data_AF-A0A7V9M2R2-F1
#
_entry.id   AF-A0A7V9M2R2-F1
#
_cell.length_a   1.000
_cell.length_b   1.000
_cell.length_c   1.000
_cell.angle_alpha   90.00
_cell.angle_beta   90.00
_cell.angle_gamma   90.00
#
_symmetry.space_group_name_H-M   'P 1'
#
loop_
_entity.id
_entity.type
_entity.pdbx_description
1 polymer ?
#
loop_
_entity_poly.entity_id
_entity_poly.type
_entity_poly.pdbx_seq_one_letter_code
_entity_poly.pdbx_strand_id
1 'polypeptide(L)'
;MLNKRSKTKVHLLIYGTYLPNGLCLILYYDHNIRYVQLYRTSNKEKLREISQDLKALRTLGVDVYSVTCDGHKSILRAVAKVYPDALIQRCLVHVKRQCRDYLNAKPKLEAGKILLSISQQLTGIKTPEQCSYWLLSYTNSIKHLGIFYWKNPLMNRQVNIGLHTKVCIQAYTLIHQGNTQPIHLS
;
A
#
# COMPACT_ATOMS: atom_id res chain seq x y z
N MET A 1 -9.69 -17.66 -23.88
CA MET A 1 -9.75 -18.54 -22.70
C MET A 1 -9.78 -17.67 -21.45
N LEU A 2 -10.78 -17.82 -20.59
CA LEU A 2 -10.62 -18.00 -19.13
C LEU A 2 -12.00 -18.02 -18.44
N ASN A 3 -12.37 -19.20 -17.96
CA ASN A 3 -13.57 -19.45 -17.16
C ASN A 3 -13.16 -20.23 -15.90
N LYS A 4 -12.45 -19.56 -14.98
CA LYS A 4 -12.34 -20.01 -13.59
C LYS A 4 -13.00 -18.93 -12.72
N ARG A 5 -14.32 -19.00 -12.63
CA ARG A 5 -15.09 -18.18 -11.69
C ARG A 5 -14.70 -18.59 -10.27
N SER A 6 -14.07 -17.68 -9.52
CA SER A 6 -14.00 -17.81 -8.08
C SER A 6 -15.43 -17.72 -7.54
N LYS A 7 -15.92 -18.76 -6.86
CA LYS A 7 -17.22 -18.71 -6.15
C LYS A 7 -17.17 -17.79 -4.93
N THR A 8 -15.99 -17.30 -4.54
CA THR A 8 -15.75 -16.44 -3.38
C THR A 8 -15.26 -15.07 -3.80
N LYS A 9 -15.50 -14.11 -2.92
CA LYS A 9 -14.92 -12.77 -2.90
C LYS A 9 -13.40 -12.81 -3.13
N VAL A 10 -12.91 -12.02 -4.08
CA VAL A 10 -11.52 -12.03 -4.58
C VAL A 10 -10.66 -11.00 -3.84
N HIS A 11 -9.45 -11.42 -3.45
CA HIS A 11 -8.38 -10.54 -3.00
C HIS A 11 -7.43 -10.26 -4.17
N LEU A 12 -7.58 -9.10 -4.79
CA LEU A 12 -6.89 -8.75 -6.04
C LEU A 12 -5.60 -7.98 -5.75
N LEU A 13 -4.47 -8.44 -6.27
CA LEU A 13 -3.23 -7.69 -6.30
C LEU A 13 -3.11 -6.99 -7.66
N ILE A 14 -3.01 -5.66 -7.65
CA ILE A 14 -2.74 -4.87 -8.85
C ILE A 14 -1.30 -4.38 -8.80
N TYR A 15 -0.52 -4.76 -9.81
CA TYR A 15 0.91 -4.46 -9.87
C TYR A 15 1.30 -3.95 -11.25
N GLY A 16 1.88 -2.75 -11.30
CA GLY A 16 2.53 -2.19 -12.48
C GLY A 16 4.04 -2.44 -12.44
N THR A 17 4.63 -2.83 -13.56
CA THR A 17 6.09 -2.88 -13.75
C THR A 17 6.50 -2.24 -15.06
N TYR A 18 7.61 -1.51 -15.05
CA TYR A 18 8.14 -0.82 -16.21
C TYR A 18 9.33 -1.59 -16.77
N LEU A 19 9.28 -1.91 -18.06
CA LEU A 19 10.32 -2.61 -18.81
C LEU A 19 11.27 -1.60 -19.49
N PRO A 20 12.50 -2.00 -19.83
CA PRO A 20 13.53 -1.10 -20.38
C PRO A 20 13.14 -0.38 -21.67
N ASN A 21 12.23 -0.96 -22.47
CA ASN A 21 11.74 -0.39 -23.73
C ASN A 21 10.62 0.65 -23.56
N GLY A 22 10.35 1.10 -22.33
CA GLY A 22 9.27 2.04 -22.03
C GLY A 22 7.88 1.40 -21.95
N LEU A 23 7.79 0.07 -22.02
CA LEU A 23 6.53 -0.65 -21.81
C LEU A 23 6.21 -0.73 -20.31
N CYS A 24 4.95 -0.51 -19.97
CA CYS A 24 4.38 -0.75 -18.65
C CYS A 24 3.46 -1.97 -18.72
N LEU A 25 3.74 -2.98 -17.92
CA LEU A 25 2.88 -4.15 -17.74
C LEU A 25 2.08 -4.00 -16.45
N ILE A 26 0.76 -4.02 -16.55
CA ILE A 26 -0.18 -4.00 -15.43
C ILE A 26 -0.76 -5.39 -15.27
N LEU A 27 -0.68 -5.95 -14.07
CA LEU A 27 -1.19 -7.28 -13.71
C LEU A 27 -2.34 -7.16 -12.69
N TYR A 28 -3.36 -8.00 -12.87
CA TYR A 28 -4.49 -8.18 -11.96
C TYR A 28 -4.48 -9.62 -11.46
N TYR A 29 -3.84 -9.85 -10.33
CA TYR A 29 -3.55 -11.18 -9.80
C TYR A 29 -4.52 -11.52 -8.66
N ASP A 30 -5.23 -12.63 -8.78
CA ASP A 30 -6.08 -13.18 -7.73
C ASP A 30 -5.23 -13.97 -6.74
N HIS A 31 -5.18 -13.48 -5.50
CA HIS A 31 -4.39 -14.11 -4.44
C HIS A 31 -4.90 -15.48 -4.04
N ASN A 32 -6.22 -15.70 -4.06
CA ASN A 32 -6.83 -16.93 -3.54
C ASN A 32 -6.52 -18.11 -4.43
N ILE A 33 -6.70 -17.95 -5.75
CA ILE A 33 -6.49 -19.02 -6.73
C ILE A 33 -5.12 -18.96 -7.40
N ARG A 34 -4.26 -18.02 -6.98
CA ARG A 34 -2.89 -17.82 -7.49
C ARG A 34 -2.82 -17.61 -9.00
N TYR A 35 -3.75 -16.83 -9.55
CA TYR A 35 -3.96 -16.73 -10.99
C TYR A 35 -4.01 -15.27 -11.48
N VAL A 36 -3.44 -14.99 -12.66
CA VAL A 36 -3.56 -13.67 -13.30
C VAL A 36 -4.89 -13.58 -14.04
N GLN A 37 -5.86 -12.87 -13.44
CA GLN A 37 -7.20 -12.70 -14.01
C GLN A 37 -7.18 -11.85 -15.28
N LEU A 38 -6.29 -10.86 -15.34
CA LEU A 38 -6.09 -10.00 -16.48
C LEU A 38 -4.67 -9.42 -16.46
N TYR A 39 -4.12 -9.16 -17.64
CA TYR A 39 -2.94 -8.30 -17.78
C TYR A 39 -3.15 -7.32 -18.93
N ARG A 40 -2.49 -6.17 -18.84
CA ARG A 40 -2.47 -5.13 -19.89
C ARG A 40 -1.05 -4.65 -20.09
N THR A 41 -0.65 -4.51 -21.35
CA THR A 41 0.52 -3.73 -21.72
C THR A 41 0.09 -2.31 -22.09
N SER A 42 0.85 -1.32 -21.64
CA SER A 42 0.65 0.11 -21.89
C SER A 42 2.01 0.82 -21.84
N ASN A 43 2.02 2.15 -21.86
CA ASN A 43 3.23 2.94 -21.60
C ASN A 43 3.27 3.52 -20.17
N LYS A 44 2.13 3.59 -19.48
CA LYS A 44 1.98 4.10 -18.10
C LYS A 44 0.74 3.50 -17.44
N GLU A 45 0.63 3.64 -16.13
CA GLU A 45 -0.55 3.28 -15.35
C GLU A 45 -1.68 4.32 -15.49
N LYS A 46 -2.39 4.29 -16.62
CA LYS A 46 -3.45 5.27 -16.93
C LYS A 46 -4.76 4.91 -16.24
N LEU A 47 -5.37 5.91 -15.59
CA LEU A 47 -6.68 5.78 -14.92
C LEU A 47 -7.77 5.20 -15.84
N ARG A 48 -7.85 5.67 -17.09
CA ARG A 48 -8.86 5.22 -18.06
C ARG A 48 -8.74 3.73 -18.34
N GLU A 49 -7.53 3.26 -18.64
CA GLU A 49 -7.24 1.87 -18.98
C GLU A 49 -7.49 0.96 -17.78
N ILE A 50 -6.98 1.32 -16.60
CA ILE A 50 -7.21 0.55 -15.37
C ILE A 50 -8.70 0.47 -15.04
N SER A 51 -9.46 1.55 -15.25
CA SER A 51 -10.92 1.54 -15.04
C SER A 51 -11.64 0.62 -16.03
N GLN A 52 -11.17 0.53 -17.28
CA GLN A 52 -11.73 -0.38 -18.28
C GLN A 52 -11.46 -1.84 -17.88
N ASP A 53 -10.25 -2.13 -17.43
CA ASP A 53 -9.85 -3.47 -17.00
C ASP A 53 -10.66 -3.94 -15.79
N LEU A 54 -10.80 -3.10 -14.77
CA LEU A 54 -11.62 -3.42 -13.59
C LEU A 54 -13.09 -3.62 -13.95
N LYS A 55 -13.64 -2.84 -14.90
CA LYS A 55 -15.01 -3.03 -15.39
C LYS A 55 -15.16 -4.36 -16.12
N ALA A 56 -14.18 -4.72 -16.95
CA ALA A 56 -14.17 -6.00 -17.64
C ALA A 56 -14.15 -7.17 -16.65
N LEU A 57 -13.30 -7.10 -15.62
CA LEU A 57 -13.27 -8.09 -14.53
C LEU A 57 -14.63 -8.20 -13.84
N ARG A 58 -15.28 -7.08 -13.53
CA ARG A 58 -16.62 -7.05 -12.93
C ARG A 58 -17.67 -7.69 -13.84
N THR A 59 -17.67 -7.39 -15.13
CA THR A 59 -18.56 -8.00 -16.13
C THR A 59 -18.33 -9.51 -16.26
N LEU A 60 -17.10 -9.98 -16.10
CA LEU A 60 -16.75 -11.41 -16.12
C LEU A 60 -17.12 -12.13 -14.81
N GLY A 61 -17.69 -11.43 -13.83
CA GLY A 61 -18.13 -11.99 -12.55
C GLY A 61 -17.05 -12.07 -11.49
N VAL A 62 -15.96 -11.29 -11.62
CA VAL A 62 -14.95 -11.17 -10.56
C VAL A 62 -15.46 -10.19 -9.50
N ASP A 63 -15.96 -10.75 -8.39
CA ASP A 63 -16.40 -10.00 -7.21
C ASP A 63 -15.20 -9.67 -6.31
N VAL A 64 -14.70 -8.45 -6.38
CA VAL A 64 -13.49 -8.01 -5.67
C VAL A 64 -13.86 -7.52 -4.27
N TYR A 65 -13.32 -8.18 -3.25
CA TYR A 65 -13.49 -7.78 -1.85
C TYR A 65 -12.36 -6.89 -1.34
N SER A 66 -11.14 -7.13 -1.79
CA SER A 66 -10.02 -6.25 -1.45
C SER A 66 -9.05 -6.12 -2.61
N VAL A 67 -8.36 -4.99 -2.66
CA VAL A 67 -7.30 -4.70 -3.60
C VAL A 67 -6.03 -4.40 -2.84
N THR A 68 -4.92 -5.08 -3.14
CA THR A 68 -3.58 -4.65 -2.74
C THR A 68 -2.89 -3.96 -3.92
N CYS A 69 -2.34 -2.77 -3.72
CA CYS A 69 -1.56 -2.06 -4.75
C CYS A 69 -0.40 -1.25 -4.16
N ASP A 70 0.46 -0.70 -5.00
CA ASP A 70 1.57 0.17 -4.60
C ASP A 70 1.14 1.59 -4.14
N GLY A 71 -0.15 1.92 -4.28
CA GLY A 71 -0.73 3.23 -3.96
C GLY A 71 -0.78 4.21 -5.13
N HIS A 72 -0.56 3.78 -6.36
CA HIS A 72 -0.64 4.65 -7.54
C HIS A 72 -2.04 5.28 -7.66
N LYS A 73 -2.10 6.61 -7.81
CA LYS A 73 -3.37 7.40 -7.78
C LYS A 73 -4.40 6.91 -8.80
N SER A 74 -3.94 6.48 -9.98
CA SER A 74 -4.81 5.91 -11.02
C SER A 74 -5.49 4.62 -10.56
N ILE A 75 -4.76 3.75 -9.85
CA ILE A 75 -5.31 2.50 -9.32
C ILE A 75 -6.34 2.81 -8.24
N LEU A 76 -5.98 3.64 -7.25
CA LEU A 76 -6.87 4.00 -6.15
C LEU A 76 -8.20 4.59 -6.65
N ARG A 77 -8.14 5.53 -7.60
CA ARG A 77 -9.32 6.15 -8.21
C ARG A 77 -10.15 5.17 -9.04
N ALA A 78 -9.50 4.28 -9.79
CA ALA A 78 -10.20 3.29 -10.59
C ALA A 78 -10.95 2.27 -9.72
N VAL A 79 -10.30 1.77 -8.66
CA VAL A 79 -10.90 0.83 -7.71
C VAL A 79 -12.07 1.47 -6.98
N ALA A 80 -11.89 2.65 -6.38
CA ALA A 80 -12.97 3.37 -5.69
C ALA A 80 -14.18 3.63 -6.59
N LYS A 81 -13.98 3.78 -7.90
CA LYS A 81 -15.06 3.98 -8.88
C LYS A 81 -15.76 2.68 -9.29
N VAL A 82 -15.03 1.59 -9.47
CA VAL A 82 -15.57 0.34 -10.05
C VAL A 82 -16.01 -0.66 -8.98
N TYR A 83 -15.30 -0.69 -7.85
CA TYR A 83 -15.53 -1.53 -6.67
C TYR A 83 -15.53 -0.64 -5.40
N PRO A 84 -16.58 0.18 -5.18
CA PRO A 84 -16.62 1.15 -4.09
C PRO A 84 -16.53 0.51 -2.69
N ASP A 85 -17.00 -0.73 -2.55
CA ASP A 85 -16.99 -1.47 -1.29
C ASP A 85 -15.71 -2.30 -1.07
N ALA A 86 -14.77 -2.29 -2.01
CA ALA A 86 -13.54 -3.05 -1.89
C ALA A 86 -12.56 -2.38 -0.91
N LEU A 87 -11.97 -3.17 -0.02
CA LEU A 87 -10.93 -2.72 0.90
C LEU A 87 -9.61 -2.51 0.13
N ILE A 88 -9.03 -1.31 0.12
CA ILE A 88 -7.84 -1.01 -0.70
C ILE A 88 -6.55 -1.00 0.10
N GLN A 89 -5.86 -2.11 0.32
CA GLN A 89 -4.60 -2.15 1.05
C GLN A 89 -3.40 -1.62 0.25
N ARG A 90 -2.53 -0.81 0.87
CA ARG A 90 -1.21 -0.52 0.29
C ARG A 90 -0.24 -1.68 0.56
N CYS A 91 0.49 -2.10 -0.47
CA CYS A 91 1.41 -3.21 -0.40
C CYS A 91 2.55 -2.93 0.61
N LEU A 92 2.65 -3.74 1.66
CA LEU A 92 3.64 -3.56 2.74
C LEU A 92 5.09 -3.61 2.25
N VAL A 93 5.37 -4.38 1.18
CA VAL A 93 6.69 -4.41 0.55
C VAL A 93 7.04 -3.06 -0.08
N HIS A 94 6.06 -2.40 -0.73
CA HIS A 94 6.26 -1.06 -1.30
C HIS A 94 6.43 -0.02 -0.21
N VAL A 95 5.63 -0.09 0.86
CA VAL A 95 5.78 0.78 2.04
C VAL A 95 7.19 0.65 2.63
N LYS A 96 7.65 -0.58 2.89
CA LYS A 96 9.00 -0.85 3.43
C LYS A 96 10.10 -0.31 2.53
N ARG A 97 9.99 -0.49 1.20
CA ARG A 97 10.95 0.04 0.22
C ARG A 97 10.99 1.56 0.26
N GLN A 98 9.84 2.21 0.23
CA GLN A 98 9.75 3.68 0.30
C GLN A 98 10.32 4.24 1.61
N CYS A 99 10.03 3.61 2.76
CA CYS A 99 10.63 3.98 4.03
C CYS A 99 12.16 3.91 3.97
N ARG A 100 12.71 2.85 3.36
CA ARG A 100 14.17 2.71 3.16
C ARG A 100 14.74 3.82 2.28
N ASP A 101 14.04 4.18 1.21
CA ASP A 101 14.49 5.21 0.28
C ASP A 101 14.45 6.60 0.93
N TYR A 102 13.44 6.89 1.76
CA TYR A 102 13.30 8.17 2.48
C TYR A 102 14.32 8.37 3.61
N LEU A 103 14.72 7.28 4.28
CA LEU A 103 15.64 7.32 5.41
C LEU A 103 17.10 7.05 5.01
N ASN A 104 17.34 6.66 3.75
CA ASN A 104 18.53 5.94 3.28
C ASN A 104 18.64 4.53 3.89
N ALA A 105 19.31 3.62 3.15
CA ALA A 105 19.54 2.26 3.62
C ALA A 105 20.49 2.16 4.84
N LYS A 106 21.33 3.18 5.05
CA LYS A 106 22.29 3.29 6.15
C LYS A 106 22.19 4.68 6.80
N PRO A 107 21.11 4.97 7.55
CA PRO A 107 20.92 6.26 8.19
C PRO A 107 22.02 6.51 9.22
N LYS A 108 22.65 7.69 9.15
CA LYS A 108 23.66 8.11 10.15
C LYS A 108 23.01 8.61 11.44
N LEU A 109 21.88 9.29 11.31
CA LEU A 109 21.11 9.85 12.42
C LEU A 109 20.33 8.78 13.16
N GLU A 110 20.30 8.90 14.49
CA GLU A 110 19.62 7.95 15.37
C GLU A 110 18.12 7.84 15.07
N ALA A 111 17.47 8.97 14.80
CA ALA A 111 16.08 9.01 14.34
C ALA A 111 15.85 8.15 13.08
N GLY A 112 16.75 8.24 12.10
CA GLY A 112 16.67 7.45 10.87
C GLY A 112 16.83 5.95 11.14
N LYS A 113 17.73 5.56 12.06
CA LYS A 113 17.93 4.15 12.44
C LYS A 113 16.70 3.57 13.12
N ILE A 114 16.13 4.28 14.08
CA ILE A 114 14.91 3.88 14.79
C ILE A 114 13.74 3.71 13.81
N LEU A 115 13.49 4.72 12.97
CA LEU A 115 12.41 4.68 12.00
C LEU A 115 12.59 3.59 10.94
N LEU A 116 13.84 3.34 10.52
CA LEU A 116 14.15 2.27 9.56
C LEU A 116 13.90 0.89 10.20
N SER A 117 14.35 0.69 11.44
CA SER A 117 14.14 -0.56 12.20
C SER A 117 12.65 -0.90 12.31
N ILE A 118 11.80 0.06 12.66
CA ILE A 118 10.36 -0.16 12.80
C ILE A 118 9.71 -0.45 11.45
N SER A 119 10.07 0.26 10.38
CA SER A 119 9.52 -0.02 9.05
C SER A 119 9.93 -1.37 8.49
N GLN A 120 11.08 -1.90 8.88
CA GLN A 120 11.53 -3.22 8.43
C GLN A 120 10.65 -4.36 8.93
N GLN A 121 9.96 -4.15 10.06
CA GLN A 121 9.06 -5.12 10.70
C GLN A 121 7.72 -5.27 9.96
N LEU A 122 7.29 -4.28 9.17
CA LEU A 122 5.98 -4.24 8.50
C LEU A 122 5.62 -5.52 7.74
N THR A 123 6.57 -6.08 6.98
CA THR A 123 6.32 -7.28 6.16
C THR A 123 6.16 -8.57 6.98
N GLY A 124 6.55 -8.53 8.25
CA GLY A 124 6.42 -9.62 9.22
C GLY A 124 5.09 -9.64 9.97
N ILE A 125 4.27 -8.59 9.86
CA ILE A 125 2.95 -8.51 10.50
C ILE A 125 1.99 -9.46 9.77
N LYS A 126 1.39 -10.40 10.51
CA LYS A 126 0.43 -11.41 10.04
C LYS A 126 -0.88 -11.41 10.81
N THR A 127 -0.90 -10.87 12.03
CA THR A 127 -2.10 -10.86 12.88
C THR A 127 -2.48 -9.43 13.31
N PRO A 128 -3.75 -9.21 13.68
CA PRO A 128 -4.18 -7.94 14.27
C PRO A 128 -3.39 -7.56 15.53
N GLU A 129 -3.04 -8.52 16.38
CA GLU A 129 -2.27 -8.28 17.60
C GLU A 129 -0.87 -7.78 17.27
N GLN A 130 -0.19 -8.41 16.30
CA GLN A 130 1.11 -7.96 15.81
C GLN A 130 1.03 -6.55 15.22
N CYS A 131 -0.07 -6.22 14.55
CA CYS A 131 -0.32 -4.86 14.05
C CYS A 131 -0.43 -3.87 15.22
N SER A 132 -1.23 -4.19 16.25
CA SER A 132 -1.39 -3.36 17.45
C SER A 132 -0.06 -3.13 18.16
N TYR A 133 0.76 -4.17 18.34
CA TYR A 133 2.09 -4.02 18.93
C TYR A 133 3.01 -3.14 18.09
N TRP A 134 2.99 -3.33 16.77
CA TRP A 134 3.77 -2.50 15.86
C TRP A 134 3.34 -1.03 15.92
N LEU A 135 2.04 -0.73 15.99
CA LEU A 135 1.52 0.63 16.12
C LEU A 135 1.92 1.30 17.42
N LEU A 136 1.88 0.57 18.53
CA LEU A 136 2.33 1.07 19.82
C LEU A 136 3.82 1.39 19.77
N SER A 137 4.65 0.48 19.24
CA SER A 137 6.09 0.69 19.06
C SER A 137 6.39 1.89 18.17
N TYR A 138 5.68 1.99 17.04
CA TYR A 138 5.80 3.11 16.12
C TYR A 138 5.44 4.44 16.80
N THR A 139 4.28 4.51 17.46
CA THR A 139 3.81 5.71 18.16
C THR A 139 4.78 6.14 19.26
N ASN A 140 5.26 5.20 20.07
CA ASN A 140 6.24 5.47 21.12
C ASN A 140 7.55 5.99 20.54
N SER A 141 7.97 5.48 19.39
CA SER A 141 9.20 5.92 18.73
C SER A 141 9.07 7.32 18.15
N ILE A 142 7.91 7.65 17.55
CA ILE A 142 7.61 9.03 17.10
C ILE A 142 7.60 9.99 18.30
N LYS A 143 7.03 9.59 19.46
CA LYS A 143 7.04 10.37 20.70
C LYS A 143 8.46 10.59 21.23
N HIS A 144 9.24 9.52 21.35
CA HIS A 144 10.63 9.55 21.83
C HIS A 144 11.50 10.48 20.98
N LEU A 145 11.32 10.46 19.67
CA LEU A 145 12.06 11.31 18.73
C LEU A 145 11.57 12.76 18.70
N GLY A 146 10.56 13.14 19.49
CA GLY A 146 10.01 14.49 19.49
C GLY A 146 9.34 14.90 18.17
N ILE A 147 9.02 13.94 17.29
CA ILE A 147 8.47 14.18 15.94
C ILE A 147 7.04 14.75 16.01
N PHE A 148 6.39 14.70 17.17
CA PHE A 148 5.06 15.28 17.41
C PHE A 148 4.98 16.80 17.20
N TYR A 149 6.12 17.51 17.21
CA TYR A 149 6.15 18.94 16.92
C TYR A 149 6.79 19.19 15.56
N TRP A 150 5.94 19.57 14.61
CA TRP A 150 6.26 20.09 13.26
C TRP A 150 7.19 21.33 13.24
N LYS A 151 7.80 21.71 14.36
CA LYS A 151 8.51 22.98 14.58
C LYS A 151 10.04 22.92 14.44
N ASN A 152 10.63 21.86 13.87
CA ASN A 152 12.07 21.80 13.61
C ASN A 152 12.41 21.61 12.11
N PRO A 153 12.60 22.69 11.34
CA PRO A 153 12.83 22.64 9.89
C PRO A 153 14.10 21.86 9.48
N LEU A 154 15.08 21.76 10.37
CA LEU A 154 16.37 21.10 10.11
C LEU A 154 16.24 19.56 10.10
N MET A 155 15.45 18.99 11.02
CA MET A 155 15.17 17.53 11.01
C MET A 155 14.34 17.11 9.80
N ASN A 156 13.39 17.94 9.38
CA ASN A 156 12.53 17.68 8.22
C ASN A 156 13.28 17.72 6.87
N ARG A 157 14.42 18.41 6.78
CA ARG A 157 15.25 18.48 5.56
C ARG A 157 16.27 17.34 5.45
N GLN A 158 16.77 16.81 6.57
CA GLN A 158 17.82 15.77 6.56
C GLN A 158 17.28 14.34 6.58
N VAL A 159 16.07 14.13 7.11
CA VAL A 159 15.40 12.84 7.11
C VAL A 159 13.98 13.14 6.65
N ASN A 160 13.51 12.48 5.59
CA ASN A 160 12.16 12.68 5.05
C ASN A 160 11.08 12.07 5.98
N ILE A 161 11.11 12.42 7.27
CA ILE A 161 10.31 11.87 8.37
C ILE A 161 8.82 12.07 8.07
N GLY A 162 8.43 13.25 7.57
CA GLY A 162 7.05 13.50 7.17
C GLY A 162 6.54 12.59 6.06
N LEU A 163 7.40 12.15 5.14
CA LEU A 163 7.04 11.18 4.08
C LEU A 163 7.01 9.75 4.63
N HIS A 164 7.97 9.40 5.50
CA HIS A 164 7.99 8.11 6.22
C HIS A 164 6.70 7.90 7.02
N THR A 165 6.30 8.87 7.83
CA THR A 165 5.09 8.79 8.65
C THR A 165 3.84 8.65 7.80
N LYS A 166 3.71 9.41 6.72
CA LYS A 166 2.58 9.28 5.78
C LYS A 166 2.49 7.88 5.17
N VAL A 167 3.61 7.30 4.78
CA VAL A 167 3.65 5.98 4.14
C VAL A 167 3.41 4.84 5.15
N CYS A 168 3.91 4.96 6.37
CA CYS A 168 3.60 4.04 7.46
C CYS A 168 2.12 4.08 7.88
N ILE A 169 1.49 5.26 7.91
CA ILE A 169 0.04 5.39 8.16
C ILE A 169 -0.78 4.72 7.04
N GLN A 170 -0.33 4.79 5.79
CA GLN A 170 -0.99 4.11 4.66
C GLN A 170 -0.86 2.58 4.72
N ALA A 171 0.15 2.03 5.40
CA ALA A 171 0.16 0.61 5.74
C ALA A 171 -0.91 0.25 6.78
N TYR A 172 -1.21 1.19 7.69
CA TYR A 172 -2.17 0.99 8.77
C TYR A 172 -3.64 1.11 8.34
N THR A 173 -3.97 2.01 7.40
CA THR A 173 -5.38 2.40 7.11
C THR A 173 -6.29 1.25 6.68
N LEU A 174 -5.76 0.04 6.45
CA LEU A 174 -6.46 -1.05 5.76
C LEU A 174 -6.32 -2.41 6.45
N ILE A 175 -5.65 -2.47 7.61
CA ILE A 175 -5.65 -3.65 8.48
C ILE A 175 -6.91 -3.66 9.38
N HIS A 176 -7.67 -2.56 9.44
CA HIS A 176 -8.77 -2.36 10.37
C HIS A 176 -10.18 -2.26 9.76
N GLN A 177 -10.36 -2.44 8.44
CA GLN A 177 -11.71 -2.37 7.83
C GLN A 177 -12.50 -3.68 7.99
N GLY A 178 -12.74 -4.02 9.26
CA GLY A 178 -13.87 -4.78 9.77
C GLY A 178 -14.57 -4.08 10.96
N ASN A 179 -14.02 -2.98 11.49
CA ASN A 179 -14.72 -2.03 12.36
C ASN A 179 -13.79 -0.85 12.71
N THR A 180 -14.40 0.33 12.81
CA THR A 180 -13.95 1.58 13.46
C THR A 180 -13.58 2.78 12.57
N GLN A 181 -14.17 3.90 13.01
CA GLN A 181 -14.03 5.29 12.61
C GLN A 181 -12.56 5.76 12.53
N PRO A 182 -12.26 6.79 11.72
CA PRO A 182 -10.94 7.40 11.70
C PRO A 182 -10.56 7.92 13.09
N ILE A 183 -9.39 7.52 13.60
CA ILE A 183 -8.80 8.13 14.78
C ILE A 183 -8.47 9.58 14.42
N HIS A 184 -9.31 10.52 14.84
CA HIS A 184 -8.95 11.91 14.94
C HIS A 184 -7.79 12.00 15.94
N LEU A 185 -6.59 12.30 15.44
CA LEU A 185 -5.50 12.76 16.28
C LEU A 185 -5.83 14.19 16.69
N SER A 186 -6.40 14.34 17.89
CA SER A 186 -6.46 15.59 18.64
C SER A 186 -5.07 16.04 19.07
#